data_AF-A0AAN8C738-F1
#
_entry.id   AF-A0AAN8C738-F1
#
_cell.length_a   1.000
_cell.length_b   1.000
_cell.length_c   1.000
_cell.angle_alpha   90.00
_cell.angle_beta   90.00
_cell.angle_gamma   90.00
#
_symmetry.space_group_name_H-M   'P 1'
#
loop_
_entity.id
_entity.type
_entity.pdbx_description
1 polymer ?
#
loop_
_entity_poly.entity_id
_entity_poly.type
_entity_poly.pdbx_seq_one_letter_code
_entity_poly.pdbx_strand_id
1 'polypeptide(L)'
;MELKEDQQRRSECAEALLDLLQTTESPEPTQPPSDSPQPEDTSGILKDQQDAGCQTDLTMEDIERMEDVLRQNTTELGDLRTKALDTKFNQESYEKNEEKTKFYTGLPNFLVLL
;
A
#
# COMPACT_ATOMS: atom_id res chain seq x y z
N MET A 1 21.63 28.02 8.26
CA MET A 1 21.41 27.30 9.54
C MET A 1 20.83 25.93 9.25
N GLU A 2 19.85 25.83 8.34
CA GLU A 2 19.21 24.58 7.88
C GLU A 2 20.15 23.47 7.39
N LEU A 3 21.23 23.78 6.66
CA LEU A 3 22.13 22.74 6.13
C LEU A 3 22.80 21.89 7.23
N LYS A 4 23.04 22.48 8.41
CA LYS A 4 23.62 21.76 9.54
C LYS A 4 22.60 20.88 10.25
N GLU A 5 21.34 21.33 10.34
CA GLU A 5 20.25 20.53 10.92
C GLU A 5 19.92 19.33 10.03
N ASP A 6 19.93 19.48 8.71
CA ASP A 6 19.73 18.35 7.79
C ASP A 6 20.86 17.32 7.87
N GLN A 7 22.10 17.77 7.98
CA GLN A 7 23.23 16.88 8.17
C GLN A 7 23.14 16.14 9.52
N GLN A 8 22.74 16.85 10.57
CA GLN A 8 22.55 16.27 11.90
C GLN A 8 21.44 15.22 11.90
N ARG A 9 20.27 15.52 11.32
CA ARG A 9 19.15 14.56 11.18
C ARG A 9 19.55 13.31 10.42
N ARG A 10 20.36 13.45 9.36
CA ARG A 10 20.85 12.31 8.58
C ARG A 10 21.88 11.49 9.35
N SER A 11 22.71 12.12 10.17
CA SER A 11 23.66 11.44 11.05
C SER A 11 22.93 10.62 12.12
N GLU A 12 21.94 11.21 12.78
CA GLU A 12 21.12 10.55 13.80
C GLU A 12 20.36 9.34 13.23
N CYS A 13 19.82 9.49 12.01
CA CYS A 13 19.15 8.39 11.32
C CYS A 13 20.12 7.25 10.94
N ALA A 14 21.32 7.58 10.47
CA ALA A 14 22.34 6.59 10.14
C ALA A 14 22.84 5.84 11.39
N GLU A 15 23.01 6.54 12.51
CA GLU A 15 23.43 5.96 13.79
C GLU A 15 22.36 4.99 14.33
N ALA A 16 21.08 5.38 14.28
CA ALA A 16 19.97 4.51 14.67
C ALA A 16 19.89 3.22 13.83
N LEU A 17 20.19 3.30 12.52
CA LEU A 17 20.22 2.13 11.63
C LEU A 17 21.41 1.20 11.93
N LEU A 18 22.55 1.74 12.38
CA LEU A 18 23.71 0.94 12.75
C LEU A 18 23.50 0.20 14.08
N ASP A 19 22.84 0.83 15.06
CA ASP A 19 22.45 0.19 16.32
C ASP A 19 21.50 -1.01 16.11
N LEU A 20 20.58 -0.89 15.14
CA LEU A 20 19.68 -1.98 14.75
C LEU A 20 20.40 -3.15 14.10
N LEU A 21 21.52 -2.91 13.41
CA LEU A 21 22.31 -3.97 12.78
C LEU A 21 23.20 -4.69 13.82
N GLN A 22 23.75 -3.97 14.80
CA GLN A 22 24.57 -4.57 15.85
C GLN A 22 23.79 -5.53 16.76
N THR A 23 22.47 -5.36 16.86
CA THR A 23 21.59 -6.28 17.61
C THR A 23 21.23 -7.56 16.84
N THR A 24 21.58 -7.66 15.55
CA THR A 24 21.27 -8.83 14.70
C THR A 24 22.40 -9.87 14.60
N GLU A 25 23.58 -9.64 15.16
CA GLU A 25 24.64 -10.66 15.24
C GLU A 25 24.45 -11.56 16.49
N SER A 26 23.51 -12.50 16.41
CA SER A 26 23.44 -13.62 17.36
C SER A 26 24.55 -14.65 17.04
N PRO A 27 25.24 -15.21 18.05
CA PRO A 27 26.28 -16.21 17.84
C PRO A 27 25.70 -17.56 17.36
N GLU A 28 26.52 -18.24 16.58
CA GLU A 28 26.37 -19.57 15.98
C GLU A 28 25.81 -20.65 16.95
N PRO A 29 25.02 -21.66 16.48
CA PRO A 29 24.37 -22.63 17.35
C PRO A 29 25.37 -23.51 18.11
N THR A 30 25.28 -23.50 19.44
CA THR A 30 26.18 -24.23 20.35
C THR A 30 25.77 -25.69 20.54
N GLN A 31 26.74 -26.61 20.37
CA GLN A 31 26.73 -28.02 20.82
C GLN A 31 26.59 -28.15 22.36
N PRO A 32 26.08 -29.27 22.92
CA PRO A 32 25.78 -29.40 24.35
C PRO A 32 26.94 -30.04 25.16
N PRO A 33 26.76 -30.25 26.49
CA PRO A 33 27.06 -29.33 27.59
C PRO A 33 28.41 -29.65 28.27
N SER A 34 29.05 -28.67 28.91
CA SER A 34 30.22 -28.92 29.77
C SER A 34 30.10 -28.15 31.08
N ASP A 35 30.33 -28.87 32.18
CA ASP A 35 30.11 -28.51 33.58
C ASP A 35 30.98 -27.34 34.10
N SER A 36 30.40 -26.61 35.08
CA SER A 36 31.03 -25.81 36.16
C SER A 36 31.14 -24.28 35.97
N PRO A 37 31.29 -23.47 37.06
CA PRO A 37 30.18 -22.81 37.76
C PRO A 37 30.23 -21.28 37.66
N GLN A 38 29.05 -20.66 37.78
CA GLN A 38 28.82 -19.22 37.77
C GLN A 38 29.51 -18.49 38.95
N PRO A 39 29.92 -17.23 38.77
CA PRO A 39 29.73 -16.24 39.81
C PRO A 39 28.74 -15.17 39.33
N GLU A 40 27.87 -14.81 40.24
CA GLU A 40 26.77 -13.88 40.10
C GLU A 40 27.22 -12.42 40.24
N ASP A 41 26.86 -11.60 39.26
CA ASP A 41 26.83 -10.13 39.38
C ASP A 41 25.45 -9.63 38.96
N THR A 42 24.65 -9.31 39.98
CA THR A 42 23.34 -8.67 39.86
C THR A 42 23.53 -7.17 39.65
N SER A 43 23.50 -6.67 38.42
CA SER A 43 23.13 -5.28 38.15
C SER A 43 23.10 -5.00 36.64
N GLY A 44 21.91 -5.12 36.07
CA GLY A 44 21.66 -4.67 34.71
C GLY A 44 20.30 -5.18 34.30
N ILE A 45 19.27 -4.47 34.77
CA ILE A 45 17.87 -4.61 34.36
C ILE A 45 17.86 -5.03 32.89
N LEU A 46 17.51 -6.29 32.63
CA LEU A 46 17.11 -6.73 31.31
C LEU A 46 15.88 -5.89 31.02
N LYS A 47 16.09 -4.74 30.37
CA LYS A 47 15.02 -4.08 29.64
C LYS A 47 14.61 -5.13 28.64
N ASP A 48 13.50 -5.78 28.98
CA ASP A 48 12.62 -6.48 28.07
C ASP A 48 12.43 -5.51 26.88
N GLN A 49 13.31 -5.61 25.88
CA GLN A 49 13.09 -5.00 24.59
C GLN A 49 11.97 -5.86 24.02
N GLN A 50 10.75 -5.53 24.44
CA GLN A 50 9.56 -5.99 23.81
C GLN A 50 9.74 -5.61 22.36
N ASP A 51 9.91 -6.63 21.52
CA ASP A 51 9.75 -6.54 20.09
C ASP A 51 8.43 -5.80 19.86
N ALA A 52 8.52 -4.50 19.59
CA ALA A 52 7.38 -3.66 19.25
C ALA A 52 7.04 -3.95 17.80
N GLY A 53 6.80 -5.23 17.49
CA GLY A 53 6.26 -5.66 16.23
C GLY A 53 4.97 -4.87 16.03
N CYS A 54 4.98 -3.99 15.05
CA CYS A 54 3.79 -3.23 14.67
C CYS A 54 2.77 -4.23 14.15
N GLN A 55 1.89 -4.72 15.02
CA GLN A 55 0.78 -5.57 14.62
C GLN A 55 -0.10 -4.76 13.67
N THR A 56 -0.20 -5.21 12.42
CA THR A 56 -1.16 -4.62 11.48
C THR A 56 -2.49 -5.33 11.70
N ASP A 57 -3.56 -4.58 11.97
CA ASP A 57 -4.94 -5.10 12.06
C ASP A 57 -5.50 -5.39 10.66
N LEU A 58 -4.76 -6.14 9.84
CA LEU A 58 -5.20 -6.55 8.51
C LEU A 58 -5.47 -8.05 8.55
N THR A 59 -6.73 -8.42 8.35
CA THR A 59 -7.14 -9.81 8.25
C THR A 59 -7.02 -10.30 6.81
N MET A 60 -7.01 -11.62 6.61
CA MET A 60 -7.09 -12.21 5.27
C MET A 60 -8.38 -11.77 4.55
N GLU A 61 -9.49 -11.62 5.29
CA GLU A 61 -10.76 -11.15 4.73
C GLU A 61 -10.62 -9.73 4.15
N ASP A 62 -9.84 -8.86 4.80
CA ASP A 62 -9.59 -7.51 4.30
C ASP A 62 -8.77 -7.55 3.00
N ILE A 63 -7.81 -8.46 2.89
CA ILE A 63 -7.02 -8.68 1.67
C ILE A 63 -7.92 -9.18 0.54
N GLU A 64 -8.75 -10.19 0.79
CA GLU A 64 -9.69 -10.74 -0.19
C GLU A 64 -10.66 -9.66 -0.70
N ARG A 65 -11.18 -8.83 0.21
CA ARG A 65 -12.06 -7.71 -0.14
C ARG A 65 -11.36 -6.67 -1.00
N MET A 66 -10.10 -6.34 -0.71
CA MET A 66 -9.30 -5.43 -1.54
C MET A 66 -9.07 -6.00 -2.95
N GLU A 67 -8.78 -7.30 -3.05
CA GLU A 67 -8.62 -7.95 -4.34
C GLU A 67 -9.92 -7.99 -5.15
N ASP A 68 -11.06 -8.23 -4.52
CA ASP A 68 -12.38 -8.16 -5.17
C ASP A 68 -12.63 -6.77 -5.77
N VAL A 69 -12.35 -5.71 -5.01
CA VAL A 69 -12.48 -4.34 -5.50
C VAL A 69 -11.53 -4.07 -6.68
N LEU A 70 -10.28 -4.57 -6.61
CA LEU A 70 -9.33 -4.43 -7.71
C LEU A 70 -9.79 -5.16 -8.98
N ARG A 71 -10.33 -6.38 -8.84
CA ARG A 71 -10.90 -7.15 -9.96
C ARG A 71 -12.08 -6.41 -10.58
N GLN A 72 -13.01 -5.94 -9.75
CA GLN A 72 -14.19 -5.19 -10.20
C GLN A 72 -13.79 -3.93 -10.97
N ASN A 73 -12.90 -3.11 -10.39
CA ASN A 73 -12.42 -1.88 -11.04
C ASN A 73 -11.73 -2.17 -12.38
N THR A 74 -10.95 -3.25 -12.45
CA THR A 74 -10.27 -3.65 -13.68
C THR A 74 -11.27 -4.02 -14.78
N THR A 75 -12.31 -4.78 -14.44
CA THR A 75 -13.38 -5.14 -15.36
C THR A 75 -14.15 -3.90 -15.82
N GLU A 76 -14.62 -3.06 -14.89
CA GLU A 76 -15.38 -1.84 -15.23
C GLU A 76 -14.57 -0.89 -16.12
N LEU A 77 -13.26 -0.76 -15.87
CA LEU A 77 -12.37 0.05 -16.70
C LEU A 77 -12.24 -0.53 -18.13
N GLY A 78 -12.16 -1.85 -18.26
CA GLY A 78 -12.13 -2.52 -19.56
C GLY A 78 -13.42 -2.32 -20.36
N ASP A 79 -14.56 -2.47 -19.69
CA ASP A 79 -15.88 -2.27 -20.29
C ASP A 79 -16.07 -0.82 -20.73
N LEU A 80 -15.70 0.14 -19.88
CA LEU A 80 -15.82 1.57 -20.20
C LEU A 80 -14.92 1.97 -21.37
N ARG A 81 -13.69 1.44 -21.44
CA ARG A 81 -12.80 1.67 -22.59
C ARG A 81 -13.38 1.11 -23.88
N THR A 82 -13.96 -0.09 -23.82
CA THR A 82 -14.62 -0.70 -24.98
C THR A 82 -15.80 0.14 -25.44
N LYS A 83 -16.65 0.58 -24.50
CA LYS A 83 -17.78 1.47 -24.79
C LYS A 83 -17.32 2.80 -25.37
N ALA A 84 -16.24 3.38 -24.86
CA ALA A 84 -15.69 4.64 -25.39
C ALA A 84 -15.19 4.50 -26.84
N LEU A 85 -14.54 3.38 -27.16
CA LEU A 85 -14.07 3.09 -28.53
C LEU A 85 -15.23 2.81 -29.50
N ASP A 86 -16.28 2.13 -29.04
CA ASP A 86 -17.45 1.81 -29.87
C ASP A 86 -18.42 3.01 -30.03
N THR A 87 -18.31 4.03 -29.17
CA THR A 87 -19.19 5.20 -29.24
C THR A 87 -18.88 6.04 -30.49
N LYS A 88 -19.73 5.91 -31.52
CA LYS A 88 -19.68 6.75 -32.71
C LYS A 88 -20.27 8.13 -32.42
N PHE A 89 -19.56 9.22 -32.69
CA PHE A 89 -20.08 10.59 -32.58
C PHE A 89 -20.42 11.15 -33.97
N ASN A 90 -21.51 10.66 -34.56
CA ASN A 90 -22.00 11.14 -35.86
C ASN A 90 -23.53 11.32 -35.84
N GLN A 91 -24.04 12.14 -36.75
CA GLN A 91 -25.46 12.49 -36.85
C GLN A 91 -26.38 11.25 -36.83
N GLU A 92 -26.11 10.26 -37.69
CA GLU A 92 -26.93 9.05 -37.79
C GLU A 92 -27.03 8.29 -36.44
N SER A 93 -25.94 8.23 -35.69
CA SER A 93 -25.92 7.53 -34.40
C SER A 93 -26.75 8.22 -33.31
N TYR A 94 -27.03 9.52 -33.45
CA TYR A 94 -27.88 10.29 -32.55
C TYR A 94 -29.33 10.30 -33.04
N GLU A 95 -29.55 10.41 -34.36
CA GLU A 95 -30.88 10.34 -34.98
C GLU A 95 -31.67 9.10 -34.59
N LYS A 96 -30.99 7.96 -34.49
CA LYS A 96 -31.59 6.66 -34.19
C LYS A 96 -31.60 6.30 -32.70
N ASN A 97 -31.14 7.19 -31.82
CA ASN A 97 -31.01 6.90 -30.40
C ASN A 97 -31.35 8.11 -29.52
N GLU A 98 -32.60 8.14 -29.03
CA GLU A 98 -33.12 9.20 -28.16
C GLU A 98 -32.43 9.23 -26.80
N GLU A 99 -32.13 8.08 -26.19
CA GLU A 99 -31.41 8.03 -24.91
C GLU A 99 -30.02 8.64 -25.04
N LYS A 100 -29.30 8.31 -26.10
CA LYS A 100 -27.99 8.89 -26.40
C LYS A 100 -28.10 10.39 -26.63
N THR A 101 -29.07 10.84 -27.41
CA THR A 101 -29.29 12.27 -27.63
C THR A 101 -29.56 12.98 -26.32
N LYS A 102 -30.49 12.48 -25.51
CA LYS A 102 -30.81 13.04 -24.21
C LYS A 102 -29.62 13.05 -23.26
N PHE A 103 -28.82 11.98 -23.25
CA PHE A 103 -27.65 11.87 -22.39
C PHE A 103 -26.58 12.91 -22.74
N TYR A 104 -26.29 13.10 -24.02
CA TYR A 104 -25.18 13.96 -24.46
C TYR A 104 -25.58 15.41 -24.76
N THR A 105 -26.85 15.70 -25.07
CA THR A 105 -27.32 17.06 -25.42
C THR A 105 -28.35 17.62 -24.44
N GLY A 106 -28.96 16.78 -23.61
CA GLY A 106 -30.06 17.17 -22.72
C GLY A 106 -31.41 17.35 -23.43
N LEU A 107 -31.46 17.16 -24.76
CA LEU A 107 -32.68 17.33 -25.56
C LEU A 107 -33.44 16.00 -25.69
N PRO A 108 -34.78 16.04 -25.85
CA PRO A 108 -35.59 14.83 -25.87
C PRO A 108 -35.30 13.91 -27.05
N ASN A 109 -34.96 14.46 -28.22
CA ASN A 109 -34.59 13.70 -29.41
C ASN A 109 -33.75 14.56 -30.37
N PHE A 110 -33.24 13.93 -31.43
CA PHE A 110 -32.34 14.58 -32.37
C PHE A 110 -33.01 15.68 -33.22
N LEU A 111 -34.32 15.58 -33.48
CA LEU A 111 -35.03 16.54 -34.32
C LEU A 111 -35.02 17.96 -33.74
N VAL A 112 -34.82 18.11 -32.43
CA VAL A 112 -34.71 19.42 -31.77
C VAL A 112 -33.38 20.13 -32.07
N LEU A 113 -32.36 19.41 -32.55
CA LEU A 113 -31.05 19.96 -32.93
C LEU A 113 -31.02 20.54 -34.36
N LEU A 114 -32.01 20.21 -35.19
CA LEU A 114 -32.13 20.66 -36.59
C LEU A 114 -32.88 21.99 -36.67
#